data_AF-A0A7W4E6K8-F1
#
_entry.id   AF-A0A7W4E6K8-F1
#
_cell.length_a   1.000
_cell.length_b   1.000
_cell.length_c   1.000
_cell.angle_alpha   90.00
_cell.angle_beta   90.00
_cell.angle_gamma   90.00
#
_symmetry.space_group_name_H-M   'P 1'
#
loop_
_entity.id
_entity.type
_entity.pdbx_description
1 polymer ?
#
loop_
_entity_poly.entity_id
_entity_poly.type
_entity_poly.pdbx_seq_one_letter_code
_entity_poly.pdbx_strand_id
1 'polypeptide(L)'
;MRKTKKTPEYQATIRRSLHYFFEVNKKYKWYNLAILALVPIITLIKSTIAPLIIANIVEVLSTSRAEDFINSGNLLQIPIVQKILPHGLLILALEIIGPIILGNLQMYLIWKMELLATNDLTSKCFDVINNQSM
;
A
#
# COMPACT_ATOMS: atom_id res chain seq x y z
N MET A 1 -21.77 -49.63 -8.15
CA MET A 1 -21.36 -48.37 -8.80
C MET A 1 -20.99 -47.34 -7.74
N ARG A 2 -19.71 -47.03 -7.57
CA ARG A 2 -19.23 -46.04 -6.60
C ARG A 2 -19.51 -44.65 -7.17
N LYS A 3 -20.54 -43.96 -6.67
CA LYS A 3 -20.82 -42.55 -7.04
C LYS A 3 -19.58 -41.74 -6.67
N THR A 4 -18.81 -41.33 -7.67
CA THR A 4 -17.73 -40.36 -7.51
C THR A 4 -18.36 -39.09 -6.95
N LYS A 5 -17.90 -38.66 -5.75
CA LYS A 5 -18.28 -37.40 -5.14
C LYS A 5 -18.05 -36.30 -6.19
N LYS A 6 -19.12 -35.75 -6.79
CA LYS A 6 -19.04 -34.53 -7.58
C LYS A 6 -18.46 -33.47 -6.66
N THR A 7 -17.19 -33.10 -6.84
CA THR A 7 -16.72 -31.80 -6.33
C THR A 7 -17.73 -30.77 -6.83
N PRO A 8 -18.27 -29.91 -5.96
CA PRO A 8 -19.31 -28.96 -6.36
C PRO A 8 -18.78 -28.17 -7.56
N GLU A 9 -19.56 -28.08 -8.65
CA GLU A 9 -19.12 -27.47 -9.92
C GLU A 9 -18.47 -26.09 -9.72
N TYR A 10 -18.93 -25.37 -8.70
CA TYR A 10 -18.36 -24.12 -8.20
C TYR A 10 -16.86 -24.19 -7.83
N GLN A 11 -16.41 -25.23 -7.11
CA GLN A 11 -15.00 -25.40 -6.75
C GLN A 11 -14.12 -25.66 -7.97
N ALA A 12 -14.64 -26.40 -8.95
CA ALA A 12 -13.92 -26.65 -10.20
C ALA A 12 -13.77 -25.35 -11.00
N THR A 13 -14.82 -24.53 -11.07
CA THR A 13 -14.81 -23.22 -11.72
C THR A 13 -13.83 -22.26 -11.05
N ILE A 14 -13.90 -22.09 -9.72
CA ILE A 14 -12.95 -21.24 -8.98
C ILE A 14 -11.51 -21.66 -9.25
N ARG A 15 -11.20 -22.96 -9.18
CA ARG A 15 -9.84 -23.45 -9.40
C ARG A 15 -9.35 -23.11 -10.82
N ARG A 16 -10.21 -23.23 -11.82
CA ARG A 16 -9.91 -22.87 -13.21
C ARG A 16 -9.70 -21.37 -13.37
N SER A 17 -10.57 -20.55 -12.79
CA SER A 17 -10.44 -19.09 -12.80
C SER A 17 -9.13 -18.65 -12.14
N LEU A 18 -8.79 -19.25 -11.01
CA LEU A 18 -7.55 -18.97 -10.28
C LEU A 18 -6.33 -19.35 -11.12
N HIS A 19 -6.37 -20.51 -11.80
CA HIS A 19 -5.31 -20.94 -12.70
C HIS A 19 -5.05 -19.92 -13.81
N TYR A 20 -6.11 -19.48 -14.52
CA TYR A 20 -5.98 -18.48 -15.58
C TYR A 20 -5.55 -17.11 -15.04
N PHE A 21 -6.03 -16.72 -13.87
CA PHE A 21 -5.61 -15.50 -13.19
C PHE A 21 -4.10 -15.53 -12.89
N PHE A 22 -3.59 -16.63 -12.34
CA PHE A 22 -2.16 -16.80 -12.08
C PHE A 22 -1.33 -16.88 -13.36
N GLU A 23 -1.82 -17.54 -14.39
CA GLU A 23 -1.13 -17.65 -15.68
C GLU A 23 -0.92 -16.29 -16.33
N VAL A 24 -1.94 -15.44 -16.34
CA VAL A 24 -1.86 -14.07 -16.89
C VAL A 24 -1.00 -13.18 -15.98
N ASN A 25 -1.19 -13.26 -14.66
CA ASN A 25 -0.41 -12.44 -13.72
C ASN A 25 1.07 -12.80 -13.63
N LYS A 26 1.47 -14.01 -14.04
CA LYS A 26 2.88 -14.42 -14.07
C LYS A 26 3.71 -13.51 -14.97
N LYS A 27 3.13 -12.99 -16.07
CA LYS A 27 3.76 -12.01 -16.97
C LYS A 27 4.06 -10.69 -16.24
N TYR A 28 3.23 -10.32 -15.26
CA TYR A 28 3.32 -9.08 -14.49
C TYR A 28 3.90 -9.28 -13.08
N LYS A 29 4.72 -10.32 -12.87
CA LYS A 29 5.33 -10.66 -11.56
C LYS A 29 6.02 -9.48 -10.86
N TRP A 30 6.63 -8.56 -11.61
CA TRP A 30 7.31 -7.38 -11.07
C TRP A 30 6.34 -6.34 -10.49
N TYR A 31 5.16 -6.19 -11.09
CA TYR A 31 4.10 -5.34 -10.53
C TYR A 31 3.60 -5.93 -9.21
N ASN A 32 3.33 -7.23 -9.18
CA ASN A 32 2.92 -7.93 -7.96
C ASN A 32 3.97 -7.83 -6.86
N LEU A 33 5.26 -7.98 -7.18
CA LEU A 33 6.34 -7.86 -6.20
C LEU A 33 6.50 -6.43 -5.69
N ALA A 34 6.37 -5.42 -6.56
CA ALA A 34 6.38 -4.01 -6.16
C ALA A 34 5.20 -3.65 -5.25
N ILE A 35 3.98 -4.11 -5.59
CA ILE A 35 2.78 -3.92 -4.76
C ILE A 35 2.96 -4.62 -3.41
N LEU A 36 3.46 -5.86 -3.41
CA LEU A 36 3.71 -6.64 -2.19
C LEU A 36 4.74 -5.97 -1.28
N ALA A 37 5.77 -5.32 -1.85
CA ALA A 37 6.77 -4.58 -1.08
C ALA A 37 6.23 -3.23 -0.57
N LEU A 38 5.39 -2.54 -1.36
CA LEU A 38 4.82 -1.25 -0.98
C LEU A 38 3.85 -1.34 0.21
N VAL A 39 3.04 -2.40 0.27
CA VAL A 39 2.07 -2.61 1.36
C VAL A 39 2.73 -2.50 2.76
N PRO A 40 3.71 -3.35 3.13
CA PRO A 40 4.31 -3.29 4.46
C PRO A 40 5.05 -1.98 4.70
N ILE A 41 5.65 -1.35 3.68
CA ILE A 41 6.32 -0.05 3.84
C ILE A 41 5.31 1.02 4.24
N ILE A 42 4.18 1.13 3.52
CA ILE A 42 3.14 2.10 3.82
C ILE A 42 2.53 1.82 5.19
N THR A 43 2.28 0.55 5.51
CA THR A 43 1.76 0.16 6.84
C THR A 43 2.74 0.48 7.95
N LEU A 44 4.04 0.26 7.77
CA LEU A 44 5.06 0.52 8.79
C LEU A 44 5.21 2.02 9.06
N ILE A 45 5.17 2.86 8.02
CA ILE A 45 5.18 4.32 8.16
C ILE A 45 3.97 4.78 8.98
N LYS A 46 2.77 4.34 8.62
CA LYS A 46 1.52 4.76 9.27
C LYS A 46 1.32 4.20 10.67
N SER A 47 1.57 2.92 10.85
CA SER A 47 1.21 2.20 12.08
C SER A 47 2.31 2.20 13.12
N THR A 48 3.57 2.44 12.73
CA THR A 48 4.71 2.36 13.66
C THR A 48 5.47 3.68 13.73
N ILE A 49 6.00 4.18 12.60
CA ILE A 49 6.91 5.33 12.62
C ILE A 49 6.18 6.62 13.03
N ALA A 50 5.04 6.94 12.42
CA ALA A 50 4.29 8.15 12.75
C ALA A 50 3.85 8.19 14.24
N PRO A 51 3.25 7.13 14.80
CA PRO A 51 2.95 7.06 16.23
C PRO A 51 4.18 7.20 17.13
N LEU A 52 5.32 6.62 16.75
CA LEU A 52 6.56 6.70 17.53
C LEU A 52 7.11 8.13 17.60
N ILE A 53 7.03 8.89 16.50
CA ILE A 53 7.45 10.30 16.50
C ILE A 53 6.49 11.14 17.35
N ILE A 54 5.18 10.86 17.28
CA ILE A 54 4.19 11.51 18.15
C ILE A 54 4.49 11.21 19.62
N ALA A 55 4.83 9.97 19.97
CA ALA A 55 5.23 9.62 21.32
C ALA A 55 6.45 10.42 21.79
N ASN A 56 7.48 10.58 20.95
CA ASN A 56 8.64 11.40 21.26
C ASN A 56 8.28 12.88 21.46
N ILE A 57 7.34 13.43 20.67
CA ILE A 57 6.85 14.80 20.86
C ILE A 57 6.15 14.93 22.22
N VAL A 58 5.31 13.97 22.58
CA VAL A 58 4.62 13.94 23.88
C VAL A 58 5.63 13.84 25.02
N GLU A 59 6.68 13.02 24.88
CA GLU A 59 7.74 12.90 25.87
C GLU A 59 8.48 14.23 26.07
N VAL A 60 8.86 14.90 24.98
CA VAL A 60 9.49 16.23 25.02
C VAL A 60 8.58 17.28 25.67
N LEU A 61 7.27 17.22 25.42
CA LEU A 61 6.28 18.09 26.08
C LEU A 61 6.07 17.77 27.55
N SER A 62 6.18 16.50 27.94
CA SER A 62 5.99 16.05 29.32
C SER A 62 7.19 16.35 30.22
N THR A 63 8.39 16.43 29.64
CA THR A 63 9.66 16.66 30.34
C THR A 63 10.10 18.13 30.30
N SER A 64 9.40 18.98 29.56
CA SER A 64 9.71 20.41 29.48
C SER A 64 9.31 21.15 30.75
N ARG A 65 10.10 22.16 31.11
CA ARG A 65 9.88 23.00 32.29
C ARG A 65 9.21 24.32 31.89
N ALA A 66 8.64 25.05 32.85
CA ALA A 66 7.95 26.32 32.59
C ALA A 66 8.85 27.35 31.87
N GLU A 67 10.17 27.29 32.12
CA GLU A 67 11.20 28.08 31.45
C GLU A 67 11.40 27.76 29.96
N ASP A 68 11.07 26.54 29.49
CA ASP A 68 11.13 26.17 28.07
C ASP A 68 10.00 26.79 27.24
N PHE A 69 8.94 27.29 27.88
CA PHE A 69 7.78 27.91 27.23
C PHE A 69 7.87 29.43 27.16
N ILE A 70 8.76 30.04 27.92
CA ILE A 70 8.84 31.50 28.07
C ILE A 70 10.10 31.99 27.35
N ASN A 71 9.90 32.67 26.23
CA ASN A 71 10.93 33.51 25.63
C ASN A 71 10.30 34.85 25.26
N SER A 72 10.92 35.97 25.62
CA SER A 72 10.41 37.33 25.39
C SER A 72 10.59 37.80 23.94
N GLY A 73 11.02 36.91 23.04
CA GLY A 73 11.26 37.15 21.62
C GLY A 73 10.18 36.54 20.70
N ASN A 74 10.60 36.09 19.51
CA ASN A 74 9.70 35.58 18.48
C ASN A 74 9.27 34.12 18.75
N LEU A 75 8.12 33.68 18.24
CA LEU A 75 7.54 32.35 18.52
C LEU A 75 8.47 31.18 18.13
N LEU A 76 9.28 31.37 17.08
CA LEU A 76 10.26 30.39 16.59
C LEU A 76 11.53 30.29 17.44
N GLN A 77 11.72 31.22 18.38
CA GLN A 77 12.86 31.24 19.31
C GLN A 77 12.51 30.59 20.64
N ILE A 78 11.27 30.14 20.83
CA ILE A 78 10.88 29.42 22.04
C ILE A 78 11.60 28.05 22.03
N PRO A 79 12.34 27.69 23.10
CA PRO A 79 13.11 26.44 23.17
C PRO A 79 12.29 25.19 22.87
N ILE A 80 11.05 25.12 23.36
CA ILE A 80 10.17 23.97 23.09
C ILE A 80 9.80 23.84 21.61
N VAL A 81 9.57 24.97 20.94
CA VAL A 81 9.24 25.00 19.51
C VAL A 81 10.42 24.48 18.71
N GLN A 82 11.66 24.88 19.04
CA GLN A 82 12.85 24.38 18.35
C GLN A 82 13.08 22.88 18.54
N LYS A 83 12.72 22.33 19.70
CA LYS A 83 12.81 20.89 19.98
C LYS A 83 11.75 20.08 19.21
N ILE A 84 10.53 20.61 19.08
CA ILE A 84 9.39 19.89 18.47
C ILE A 84 9.32 20.10 16.95
N LEU A 85 9.69 21.28 16.45
CA LEU A 85 9.62 21.63 15.02
C LEU A 85 10.26 20.58 14.09
N PRO A 86 11.46 20.04 14.33
CA PRO A 86 12.02 18.99 13.47
C PRO A 86 11.17 17.72 13.46
N HIS A 87 10.61 17.32 14.62
CA HIS A 87 9.73 16.16 14.72
C HIS A 87 8.41 16.39 13.96
N GLY A 88 7.83 17.58 14.07
CA GLY A 88 6.61 17.96 13.34
C GLY A 88 6.81 17.99 11.82
N LEU A 89 7.92 18.56 11.36
CA LEU A 89 8.28 18.55 9.93
C LEU A 89 8.49 17.13 9.41
N LEU A 90 9.11 16.26 10.22
CA LEU A 90 9.36 14.88 9.86
C LEU A 90 8.06 14.07 9.75
N ILE A 91 7.09 14.27 10.64
CA ILE A 91 5.74 13.68 10.51
C ILE A 91 5.07 14.16 9.22
N LEU A 92 5.10 15.46 8.94
CA LEU A 92 4.52 16.01 7.72
C LEU A 92 5.14 15.38 6.47
N ALA A 93 6.47 15.26 6.43
CA ALA A 93 7.18 14.63 5.33
C ALA A 93 6.78 13.15 5.17
N LEU A 94 6.67 12.40 6.27
CA LEU A 94 6.28 10.99 6.25
C LEU A 94 4.82 10.78 5.83
N GLU A 95 3.91 11.66 6.23
CA GLU A 95 2.51 11.60 5.79
C GLU A 95 2.37 11.96 4.30
N ILE A 96 3.19 12.87 3.78
CA ILE A 96 3.20 13.14 2.34
C ILE A 96 3.81 11.95 1.58
N ILE A 97 4.98 11.46 1.99
CA ILE A 97 5.67 10.40 1.27
C ILE A 97 4.92 9.07 1.37
N GLY A 98 4.44 8.70 2.55
CA GLY A 98 3.77 7.43 2.82
C GLY A 98 2.43 7.31 2.08
N PRO A 99 1.31 7.78 2.66
CA PRO A 99 0.01 7.63 2.02
C PRO A 99 -0.12 8.36 0.68
N ILE A 100 0.35 9.60 0.57
CA ILE A 100 0.04 10.42 -0.61
C ILE A 100 0.88 9.97 -1.80
N ILE A 101 2.18 9.75 -1.65
CA ILE A 101 3.03 9.34 -2.78
C ILE A 101 3.01 7.83 -2.94
N LEU A 102 3.46 7.06 -1.94
CA LEU A 102 3.58 5.61 -2.05
C LEU A 102 2.22 4.92 -2.16
N GLY A 103 1.19 5.42 -1.45
CA GLY A 103 -0.17 4.89 -1.58
C GLY A 103 -0.77 5.09 -2.97
N ASN A 104 -0.63 6.29 -3.55
CA ASN A 104 -1.08 6.53 -4.93
C ASN A 104 -0.27 5.73 -5.95
N LEU A 105 1.03 5.58 -5.74
CA LEU A 105 1.88 4.73 -6.57
C LEU A 105 1.42 3.26 -6.53
N GLN A 106 1.12 2.74 -5.34
CA GLN A 106 0.59 1.39 -5.18
C GLN A 106 -0.73 1.22 -5.96
N MET A 107 -1.66 2.16 -5.79
CA MET A 107 -2.94 2.13 -6.51
C MET A 107 -2.75 2.18 -8.02
N TYR A 108 -1.84 3.04 -8.50
CA TYR A 108 -1.50 3.13 -9.92
C TYR A 108 -0.93 1.82 -10.47
N LEU A 109 -0.02 1.16 -9.72
CA LEU A 109 0.56 -0.11 -10.13
C LEU A 109 -0.49 -1.23 -10.19
N ILE A 110 -1.41 -1.27 -9.23
CA ILE A 110 -2.55 -2.21 -9.22
C ILE A 110 -3.41 -1.98 -10.46
N TRP A 111 -3.84 -0.73 -10.67
CA TRP A 111 -4.69 -0.37 -11.80
C TRP A 111 -4.06 -0.70 -13.15
N LYS A 112 -2.78 -0.34 -13.34
CA LYS A 112 -2.05 -0.64 -14.58
C LYS A 112 -1.92 -2.14 -14.83
N MET A 113 -1.64 -2.92 -13.78
CA MET A 113 -1.56 -4.38 -13.88
C MET A 113 -2.92 -4.99 -14.26
N GLU A 114 -4.00 -4.53 -13.64
CA GLU A 114 -5.37 -4.99 -13.90
C GLU A 114 -5.78 -4.73 -15.36
N LEU A 115 -5.47 -3.54 -15.88
CA LEU A 115 -5.79 -3.16 -17.26
C LEU A 115 -5.03 -4.04 -18.27
N LEU A 116 -3.74 -4.27 -18.03
CA LEU A 116 -2.90 -5.14 -18.87
C LEU A 116 -3.36 -6.60 -18.83
N ALA A 117 -3.68 -7.11 -17.64
CA ALA A 117 -4.16 -8.48 -17.47
C ALA A 117 -5.52 -8.70 -18.14
N THR A 118 -6.44 -7.74 -18.01
CA THR A 118 -7.77 -7.80 -18.63
C THR A 118 -7.69 -7.75 -20.14
N ASN A 119 -6.81 -6.90 -20.69
CA ASN A 119 -6.58 -6.81 -22.12
C ASN A 119 -6.06 -8.14 -22.69
N ASP A 120 -5.02 -8.71 -22.07
CA ASP A 120 -4.45 -10.00 -22.50
C ASP A 120 -5.49 -11.14 -22.42
N LEU A 121 -6.33 -11.16 -21.38
CA LEU A 121 -7.37 -12.17 -21.22
C LEU A 121 -8.48 -12.03 -22.28
N THR A 122 -8.85 -10.80 -22.61
CA THR A 122 -9.86 -10.49 -23.63
C THR A 122 -9.37 -10.90 -25.01
N SER A 123 -8.13 -10.59 -25.36
CA SER A 123 -7.52 -11.05 -26.63
C SER A 123 -7.49 -12.57 -26.73
N LYS A 124 -7.05 -13.28 -25.66
CA LYS A 124 -7.09 -14.75 -25.63
C LYS A 124 -8.50 -15.31 -25.83
N CYS A 125 -9.51 -14.70 -25.20
CA CYS A 125 -10.90 -15.12 -25.34
C CYS A 125 -11.39 -14.95 -26.79
N PHE A 126 -11.09 -13.79 -27.40
CA PHE A 126 -11.44 -13.49 -28.78
C PHE A 126 -10.80 -14.49 -29.76
N ASP A 127 -9.51 -14.78 -29.59
CA ASP A 127 -8.78 -15.74 -30.42
C ASP A 127 -9.37 -17.16 -30.30
N VAL A 128 -9.74 -17.59 -29.10
CA VAL A 128 -10.35 -18.91 -28.88
C VAL A 128 -11.72 -19.01 -29.54
N ILE A 129 -12.57 -17.97 -29.42
CA ILE A 129 -13.90 -17.97 -30.04
C ILE A 129 -13.77 -17.99 -31.57
N ASN A 130 -12.89 -17.16 -32.13
CA ASN A 130 -12.70 -17.04 -33.58
C ASN A 130 -12.10 -18.32 -34.19
N ASN A 131 -11.24 -19.03 -33.45
CA ASN A 131 -10.67 -20.31 -33.88
C ASN A 131 -11.58 -21.52 -33.60
N GLN A 132 -12.68 -21.36 -32.86
CA GLN A 132 -13.68 -22.41 -32.63
C GLN A 132 -14.79 -22.42 -33.70
N SER A 133 -14.85 -21.42 -34.58
CA SER A 133 -15.86 -21.32 -35.65
C SER A 133 -15.42 -21.91 -37.00
N MET A 134 -14.45 -22.83 -37.02
CA MET A 134 -14.13 -23.65 -38.19
C MET A 134 -14.18 -25.14 -37.87
#